data_AF-A0A703YIK3-F1
#
_entry.id   AF-A0A703YIK3-F1
#
_cell.length_a   1.000
_cell.length_b   1.000
_cell.length_c   1.000
_cell.angle_alpha   90.00
_cell.angle_beta   90.00
_cell.angle_gamma   90.00
#
_symmetry.space_group_name_H-M   'P 1'
#
loop_
_entity.id
_entity.type
_entity.pdbx_description
1 polymer ?
#
loop_
_entity_poly.entity_id
_entity_poly.type
_entity_poly.pdbx_seq_one_letter_code
_entity_poly.pdbx_strand_id
1 'polypeptide(L)' 'MATKRRTQTQWQQLIEQWKQTDETIANFCVQHGLNQASFYNWRQKLNSKGETS' A
#
# COMPACT_ATOMS: atom_id res chain seq x y z
N MET A 1 -13.11 11.57 -17.12
CA MET A 1 -13.06 10.97 -15.76
C MET A 1 -11.61 10.62 -15.46
N ALA A 2 -10.95 11.38 -14.58
CA ALA A 2 -9.53 11.20 -14.31
C ALA A 2 -9.32 9.93 -13.47
N THR A 3 -8.81 8.87 -14.08
CA THR A 3 -8.37 7.65 -13.39
C THR A 3 -7.24 8.05 -12.45
N LYS A 4 -7.57 8.36 -11.18
CA LYS A 4 -6.61 8.74 -10.13
C LYS A 4 -5.61 7.61 -9.95
N ARG A 5 -4.49 7.66 -10.68
CA ARG A 5 -3.34 6.80 -10.43
C ARG A 5 -2.81 7.19 -9.06
N ARG A 6 -2.92 6.29 -8.09
CA ARG A 6 -2.38 6.47 -6.74
C ARG A 6 -0.86 6.57 -6.85
N THR A 7 -0.29 7.64 -6.31
CA THR A 7 1.16 7.89 -6.31
C THR A 7 1.87 7.03 -5.25
N GLN A 8 3.20 6.95 -5.33
CA GLN A 8 4.01 6.23 -4.32
C GLN A 8 3.69 6.71 -2.89
N THR A 9 3.56 8.02 -2.68
CA THR A 9 3.27 8.61 -1.37
C THR A 9 1.91 8.16 -0.82
N GLN A 10 0.88 8.07 -1.69
CA GLN A 10 -0.43 7.54 -1.30
C GLN A 10 -0.33 6.07 -0.85
N TRP A 11 0.44 5.25 -1.55
CA TRP A 11 0.65 3.85 -1.15
C TRP A 11 1.42 3.72 0.15
N GLN A 12 2.42 4.58 0.37
CA GLN A 12 3.17 4.62 1.60
C GLN A 12 2.26 4.94 2.80
N GLN A 13 1.43 5.97 2.67
CA GLN A 13 0.43 6.33 3.70
C GLN A 13 -0.56 5.20 3.97
N LEU A 14 -1.07 4.53 2.92
CA LEU A 14 -1.96 3.38 3.08
C LEU A 14 -1.28 2.21 3.82
N ILE A 15 -0.01 1.93 3.53
CA ILE A 15 0.76 0.88 4.19
C ILE A 15 1.08 1.25 5.64
N GLU A 16 1.40 2.50 5.92
CA GLU A 16 1.59 3.00 7.29
C GLU A 16 0.29 2.92 8.10
N GLN A 17 -0.83 3.32 7.51
CA GLN A 17 -2.14 3.23 8.13
C GLN A 17 -2.52 1.77 8.40
N TRP A 18 -2.32 0.88 7.42
CA TRP A 18 -2.51 -0.56 7.59
C TRP A 18 -1.65 -1.15 8.72
N LYS A 19 -0.38 -0.73 8.83
CA LYS A 19 0.52 -1.16 9.92
C LYS A 19 0.01 -0.72 11.30
N GLN A 20 -0.76 0.35 11.39
CA GLN A 20 -1.37 0.80 12.65
C GLN A 20 -2.66 0.04 13.00
N THR A 21 -3.33 -0.54 12.00
CA THR A 21 -4.62 -1.19 12.18
C THR A 21 -4.51 -2.69 12.46
N ASP A 22 -3.29 -3.26 12.48
CA ASP A 22 -2.96 -4.67 12.77
C ASP A 22 -3.91 -5.69 12.08
N GLU A 23 -4.47 -5.30 10.94
CA GLU A 23 -5.43 -6.10 10.19
C GLU A 23 -4.74 -6.85 9.06
N THR A 24 -5.41 -7.80 8.44
CA THR A 24 -4.84 -8.48 7.27
C THR A 24 -4.92 -7.58 6.03
N ILE A 25 -3.92 -7.67 5.15
CA ILE A 25 -3.88 -6.93 3.87
C ILE A 25 -5.17 -7.16 3.06
N ALA A 26 -5.72 -8.37 3.12
CA ALA A 26 -6.98 -8.72 2.44
C ALA A 26 -8.15 -7.86 2.96
N ASN A 27 -8.30 -7.74 4.28
CA ASN A 27 -9.37 -6.96 4.89
C ASN A 27 -9.23 -5.47 4.56
N PHE A 28 -8.02 -4.94 4.71
CA PHE A 28 -7.70 -3.55 4.39
C PHE A 28 -7.95 -3.23 2.91
N CYS A 29 -7.59 -4.15 2.01
CA CYS A 29 -7.83 -4.00 0.59
C CYS A 29 -9.33 -4.00 0.26
N VAL A 30 -10.13 -4.86 0.88
CA VAL A 30 -11.59 -4.87 0.68
C VAL A 30 -12.21 -3.57 1.19
N GLN A 31 -11.84 -3.13 2.39
CA GLN A 31 -12.37 -1.92 3.00
C GLN A 31 -12.02 -0.65 2.21
N HIS A 32 -10.81 -0.57 1.64
CA HIS A 32 -10.34 0.59 0.88
C HIS A 32 -10.54 0.47 -0.65
N GLY A 33 -11.16 -0.63 -1.12
CA GLY A 33 -11.33 -0.91 -2.55
C GLY A 33 -10.00 -0.97 -3.32
N LEU A 34 -8.98 -1.56 -2.70
CA LEU A 34 -7.65 -1.74 -3.26
C LEU A 34 -7.48 -3.16 -3.79
N ASN A 35 -6.59 -3.28 -4.78
CA ASN A 35 -6.20 -4.58 -5.29
C ASN A 35 -5.04 -5.14 -4.48
N GLN A 36 -5.22 -6.35 -3.92
CA GLN A 36 -4.21 -7.00 -3.07
C GLN A 36 -2.87 -7.15 -3.80
N ALA A 37 -2.87 -7.55 -5.07
CA ALA A 37 -1.63 -7.70 -5.84
C ALA A 37 -0.87 -6.37 -5.98
N SER A 38 -1.58 -5.25 -6.15
CA SER A 38 -0.96 -3.92 -6.17
C SER A 38 -0.38 -3.57 -4.80
N PHE A 39 -1.08 -3.90 -3.71
CA PHE A 39 -0.60 -3.66 -2.35
C PHE A 39 0.69 -4.42 -2.04
N TYR A 40 0.77 -5.72 -2.38
CA TYR A 40 1.99 -6.52 -2.20
C TYR A 40 3.17 -5.95 -3.00
N ASN A 41 2.95 -5.57 -4.27
CA ASN A 41 3.98 -4.96 -5.10
C ASN A 41 4.51 -3.66 -4.50
N TRP A 42 3.62 -2.78 -4.01
CA TRP A 42 4.04 -1.53 -3.37
C TRP A 42 4.73 -1.76 -2.03
N ARG A 43 4.26 -2.71 -1.22
CA ARG A 43 4.90 -3.08 0.04
C ARG A 43 6.34 -3.55 -0.20
N GLN A 44 6.56 -4.44 -1.17
CA GLN A 44 7.90 -4.91 -1.51
C GLN A 44 8.77 -3.75 -2.02
N LYS A 45 8.25 -2.95 -2.96
CA LYS A 45 8.97 -1.80 -3.54
C LYS A 45 9.35 -0.73 -2.50
N LEU A 46 8.52 -0.53 -1.47
CA LEU A 46 8.78 0.40 -0.37
C LEU A 46 9.69 -0.19 0.71
N ASN A 47 9.65 -1.51 0.95
CA ASN A 47 10.59 -2.17 1.87
C ASN A 47 11.99 -2.31 1.25
N SER A 48 12.09 -2.63 -0.04
CA SER A 48 13.38 -2.73 -0.75
C SER A 48 14.08 -1.38 -0.93
N LYS A 49 13.37 -0.25 -0.82
CA LYS A 49 13.98 1.09 -0.79
C LYS A 49 14.57 1.47 0.57
N GLY A 50 14.51 0.58 1.56
CA GLY A 50 15.17 0.75 2.86
C GLY A 50 16.64 0.30 2.90
N GLU A 51 17.20 -0.17 1.78
CA GLU A 51 18.61 -0.54 1.69
C GLU A 51 19.30 0.31 0.62
N THR A 52 19.86 1.44 1.05
CA THR A 52 21.19 1.97 0.72
C THR A 52 21.31 3.36 1.35
N SER A 53 21.79 3.43 2.59
CA SER A 53 23.17 3.85 2.90
C SER A 53 23.34 4.16 4.38
#